data_AF-A0A9W7UDW8-F1
#
_entry.id   AF-A0A9W7UDW8-F1
#
_cell.length_a   1.000
_cell.length_b   1.000
_cell.length_c   1.000
_cell.angle_alpha   90.00
_cell.angle_beta   90.00
_cell.angle_gamma   90.00
#
_symmetry.space_group_name_H-M   'P 1'
#
loop_
_entity.id
_entity.type
_entity.pdbx_description
1 polymer ?
#
loop_
_entity_poly.entity_id
_entity_poly.type
_entity_poly.pdbx_seq_one_letter_code
_entity_poly.pdbx_strand_id
1 'polypeptide(L)'
;MDKNMKNSIVQFDSVIEKYHGYKELLKKDLKEIILKNCKTYGEIDRFLLVQTKNAHWNNNRFKTLIIEELKEEFEREKNNLSVQ
;
A
#
# COMPACT_ATOMS: atom_id res chain seq x y z
N MET A 1 -33.99 2.93 10.60
CA MET A 1 -32.98 3.89 10.11
C MET A 1 -33.65 4.83 9.12
N ASP A 2 -33.64 6.14 9.41
CA ASP A 2 -34.26 7.17 8.57
C ASP A 2 -33.63 7.18 7.15
N LYS A 3 -34.42 7.55 6.14
CA LYS A 3 -34.01 7.66 4.73
C LYS A 3 -32.78 8.56 4.58
N ASN A 4 -32.72 9.64 5.35
CA ASN A 4 -31.57 10.56 5.34
C ASN A 4 -30.29 9.86 5.81
N MET A 5 -30.36 9.08 6.89
CA MET A 5 -29.21 8.32 7.40
C MET A 5 -28.76 7.25 6.40
N LYS A 6 -29.70 6.54 5.76
CA LYS A 6 -29.38 5.57 4.69
C LYS A 6 -28.63 6.24 3.54
N ASN A 7 -29.07 7.42 3.11
CA ASN A 7 -28.43 8.16 2.03
C ASN A 7 -27.02 8.64 2.43
N SER A 8 -26.84 9.13 3.66
CA SER A 8 -25.53 9.55 4.15
C SER A 8 -24.52 8.41 4.24
N ILE A 9 -24.95 7.20 4.63
CA ILE A 9 -24.08 6.01 4.65
C ILE A 9 -23.60 5.67 3.23
N VAL A 10 -24.49 5.63 2.25
CA VAL A 10 -24.13 5.34 0.85
C VAL A 10 -23.13 6.37 0.30
N GLN A 11 -23.34 7.66 0.62
CA GLN A 11 -22.42 8.71 0.20
C GLN A 11 -21.05 8.58 0.88
N PHE A 12 -21.03 8.24 2.16
CA PHE A 12 -19.81 8.01 2.92
C PHE A 12 -19.01 6.84 2.32
N ASP A 13 -19.66 5.70 2.09
CA ASP A 13 -19.02 4.50 1.52
C ASP A 13 -18.46 4.79 0.12
N SER A 14 -19.20 5.54 -0.72
CA SER A 14 -18.71 5.94 -2.04
C SER A 14 -17.44 6.80 -1.99
N VAL A 15 -17.26 7.63 -0.96
CA VAL A 15 -16.02 8.39 -0.77
C VAL A 15 -14.87 7.47 -0.35
N ILE A 16 -15.14 6.50 0.53
CA ILE A 16 -14.17 5.51 0.97
C ILE A 16 -13.71 4.63 -0.21
N GLU A 17 -14.62 4.20 -1.08
CA GLU A 17 -14.29 3.44 -2.29
C GLU A 17 -13.35 4.19 -3.22
N LYS A 18 -13.56 5.50 -3.42
CA LYS A 18 -12.65 6.35 -4.21
C LYS A 18 -11.26 6.37 -3.58
N TYR A 19 -11.18 6.53 -2.27
CA TYR A 19 -9.89 6.47 -1.56
C TYR A 19 -9.18 5.13 -1.77
N HIS A 20 -9.90 4.01 -1.70
CA HIS A 20 -9.33 2.69 -2.00
C HIS A 20 -8.81 2.60 -3.44
N GLY A 21 -9.57 3.11 -4.42
CA GLY A 21 -9.11 3.15 -5.81
C GLY A 21 -7.81 3.94 -5.99
N TYR A 22 -7.70 5.13 -5.40
CA TYR A 22 -6.47 5.93 -5.45
C TYR A 22 -5.31 5.26 -4.72
N LYS A 23 -5.56 4.61 -3.57
CA LYS A 23 -4.53 3.89 -2.83
C LYS A 23 -3.94 2.75 -3.67
N GLU A 24 -4.77 1.97 -4.36
CA GLU A 24 -4.29 0.87 -5.21
C GLU A 24 -3.45 1.38 -6.40
N LEU A 25 -3.85 2.50 -7.03
CA LEU A 25 -3.06 3.14 -8.08
C LEU A 25 -1.69 3.59 -7.54
N LEU A 26 -1.66 4.26 -6.39
CA LEU A 26 -0.42 4.70 -5.76
C LEU A 26 0.49 3.53 -5.38
N LYS A 27 -0.08 2.44 -4.84
CA LYS A 27 0.66 1.22 -4.52
C LYS A 27 1.33 0.65 -5.77
N LYS A 28 0.60 0.57 -6.88
CA LYS A 28 1.14 0.11 -8.17
C LYS A 28 2.29 1.00 -8.65
N ASP A 29 2.11 2.31 -8.68
CA ASP A 29 3.15 3.25 -9.12
C ASP A 29 4.42 3.14 -8.26
N LEU A 30 4.25 3.01 -6.93
CA LEU A 30 5.37 2.83 -6.00
C LEU A 30 6.07 1.48 -6.21
N LYS A 31 5.32 0.41 -6.47
CA LYS A 31 5.88 -0.91 -6.80
C LYS A 31 6.73 -0.84 -8.06
N GLU A 32 6.26 -0.16 -9.11
CA GLU A 32 7.03 0.04 -10.35
C GLU A 32 8.33 0.80 -10.10
N ILE A 33 8.30 1.85 -9.26
CA ILE A 33 9.51 2.57 -8.85
C ILE A 33 10.49 1.63 -8.14
N ILE A 34 10.01 0.81 -7.21
CA ILE A 34 10.86 -0.14 -6.47
C ILE A 34 11.50 -1.14 -7.44
N LEU A 35 10.72 -1.79 -8.30
CA LEU A 35 11.22 -2.79 -9.27
C LEU A 35 12.17 -2.19 -10.31
N LYS A 36 12.02 -0.91 -10.64
CA LYS A 36 12.96 -0.21 -11.52
C LYS A 36 14.33 -0.03 -10.87
N ASN A 37 14.37 0.25 -9.56
CA ASN A 37 15.58 0.64 -8.83
C ASN A 37 16.21 -0.48 -7.99
N CYS A 38 15.46 -1.54 -7.67
CA CYS A 38 15.92 -2.70 -6.91
C CYS A 38 15.88 -3.92 -7.83
N LYS A 39 16.97 -4.69 -7.89
CA LYS A 39 17.12 -5.88 -8.74
C LYS A 39 16.96 -7.19 -7.98
N THR A 40 17.08 -7.15 -6.66
CA THR A 40 16.96 -8.32 -5.78
C THR A 40 15.98 -8.05 -4.65
N TYR A 41 15.40 -9.12 -4.09
CA TYR A 41 14.54 -9.02 -2.90
C TYR A 41 15.25 -8.39 -1.70
N GLY A 42 16.55 -8.64 -1.52
CA GLY A 42 17.33 -7.99 -0.45
C GLY A 42 17.46 -6.47 -0.62
N GLU A 43 17.53 -5.97 -1.86
CA GLU A 43 17.50 -4.52 -2.14
C GLU A 43 16.13 -3.93 -1.88
N ILE A 44 15.06 -4.65 -2.24
CA ILE A 44 13.67 -4.26 -1.96
C ILE A 44 13.45 -4.13 -0.44
N ASP A 45 13.87 -5.13 0.34
CA ASP A 45 13.73 -5.14 1.79
C ASP A 45 14.46 -3.95 2.43
N ARG A 46 15.70 -3.69 2.00
CA ARG A 46 16.47 -2.55 2.48
C ARG A 46 15.80 -1.23 2.12
N PHE A 47 15.30 -1.09 0.89
CA PHE A 47 14.61 0.12 0.45
C PHE A 47 13.34 0.38 1.27
N LEU A 48 12.49 -0.63 1.41
CA LEU A 48 11.25 -0.53 2.20
C LEU A 48 11.52 -0.27 3.68
N LEU A 49 12.60 -0.82 4.25
CA LEU A 49 13.01 -0.52 5.62
C LEU A 49 13.38 0.96 5.80
N VAL A 50 14.15 1.54 4.87
CA VAL A 50 14.49 2.97 4.89
C VAL A 50 13.22 3.83 4.79
N GLN A 51 12.31 3.49 3.88
CA GLN A 51 11.05 4.21 3.73
C GLN A 51 10.16 4.08 4.97
N THR A 52 10.15 2.91 5.64
CA THR A 52 9.41 2.68 6.88
C THR A 52 9.90 3.61 7.99
N LYS A 53 11.21 3.69 8.20
CA LYS A 53 11.81 4.58 9.20
C LYS A 53 11.48 6.04 8.93
N ASN A 54 11.58 6.46 7.66
CA ASN A 54 11.21 7.81 7.23
C ASN A 54 9.72 8.12 7.46
N ALA A 55 8.83 7.15 7.21
CA ALA A 55 7.39 7.32 7.45
C ALA A 55 7.09 7.51 8.95
N HIS A 56 7.70 6.71 9.83
CA HIS A 56 7.53 6.84 11.27
C HIS A 56 8.08 8.14 11.83
N TRP A 57 9.29 8.55 11.39
CA TRP A 57 9.86 9.85 11.80
C TRP A 57 8.96 11.04 11.45
N ASN A 58 8.27 10.97 10.31
CA ASN A 58 7.35 12.01 9.87
C ASN A 58 5.90 11.78 10.33
N ASN A 59 5.63 10.76 11.17
CA ASN A 59 4.29 10.33 11.55
C ASN A 59 3.31 10.18 10.36
N ASN A 60 3.83 9.74 9.21
CA ASN A 60 3.06 9.62 7.98
C ASN A 60 2.35 8.27 7.91
N ARG A 61 1.16 8.21 8.52
CA ARG A 61 0.34 6.99 8.62
C ARG A 61 -0.05 6.39 7.26
N PHE A 62 -0.36 7.25 6.29
CA PHE A 62 -0.72 6.77 4.95
C PHE A 62 0.44 6.09 4.25
N LYS A 63 1.64 6.69 4.34
CA LYS A 63 2.87 6.09 3.80
C LYS A 63 3.21 4.77 4.49
N THR A 64 3.05 4.70 5.82
CA THR A 64 3.24 3.45 6.57
C THR A 64 2.31 2.34 6.04
N LEU A 65 1.02 2.64 5.88
CA LEU A 65 0.03 1.67 5.39
C LEU A 65 0.38 1.12 4.00
N ILE A 66 0.76 1.97 3.05
CA ILE A 66 1.16 1.49 1.71
C ILE A 66 2.44 0.64 1.77
N ILE A 67 3.41 1.02 2.59
CA ILE A 67 4.66 0.27 2.74
C ILE A 67 4.40 -1.13 3.31
N GLU A 68 3.50 -1.27 4.28
CA GLU A 68 3.13 -2.56 4.86
C GLU A 68 2.47 -3.46 3.81
N GLU A 69 1.52 -2.93 3.04
CA GLU A 69 0.88 -3.69 1.94
C GLU A 69 1.90 -4.15 0.88
N LEU A 70 2.85 -3.28 0.51
CA LEU A 70 3.91 -3.63 -0.44
C LEU A 70 4.85 -4.72 0.10
N LYS A 71 5.19 -4.68 1.40
CA LYS A 71 6.01 -5.74 2.02
C LYS A 71 5.32 -7.09 1.94
N GLU A 72 4.03 -7.16 2.29
CA GLU A 72 3.25 -8.39 2.21
C GLU A 72 3.16 -8.91 0.76
N GLU A 73 3.00 -8.01 -0.21
CA GLU A 73 2.96 -8.37 -1.62
C GLU A 73 4.28 -8.96 -2.10
N PHE A 74 5.41 -8.31 -1.82
CA PHE A 74 6.73 -8.82 -2.22
C PHE A 74 7.10 -10.13 -1.51
N GLU A 75 6.75 -10.29 -0.24
CA GLU A 75 6.97 -11.55 0.48
C GLU A 75 6.14 -12.70 -0.11
N ARG A 76 4.88 -12.45 -0.50
CA ARG A 76 4.08 -13.45 -1.23
C ARG A 76 4.72 -13.85 -2.56
N GLU A 77 5.20 -12.88 -3.34
CA GLU A 77 5.87 -13.14 -4.62
C GLU A 77 7.15 -13.96 -4.45
N LYS A 78 7.99 -13.58 -3.50
CA LYS A 78 9.22 -14.29 -3.14
C LYS A 78 8.94 -15.73 -2.75
N ASN A 79 7.93 -15.96 -1.90
CA ASN A 79 7.55 -17.30 -1.48
C ASN A 79 7.02 -18.13 -2.66
N ASN A 80 6.21 -17.55 -3.54
CA ASN A 80 5.71 -18.24 -4.73
C ASN A 80 6.83 -18.63 -5.71
N LEU A 81 7.87 -17.80 -5.87
CA LEU A 81 9.03 -18.12 -6.70
C LEU A 81 9.92 -19.20 -6.07
N SER A 82 9.96 -19.28 -4.74
CA SER A 82 10.76 -20.30 -4.02
C SER A 82 10.16 -21.72 -4.06
N VAL A 83 8.89 -21.84 -4.44
CA VAL A 83 8.15 -23.11 -4.52
C VAL A 83 8.20 -23.72 -5.93
N GLN A 84 8.71 -22.98 -6.93
CA GLN A 84 9.00 -23.46 -8.29
C GLN A 84 10.41 -24.03 -8.39
#